data_AF-A0A0B1SHJ3-F1
#
_entry.id   AF-A0A0B1SHJ3-F1
#
_cell.length_a   1.000
_cell.length_b   1.000
_cell.length_c   1.000
_cell.angle_alpha   90.00
_cell.angle_beta   90.00
_cell.angle_gamma   90.00
#
_symmetry.space_group_name_H-M   'P 1'
#
loop_
_entity.id
_entity.type
_entity.pdbx_description
1 polymer ?
#
loop_
_entity_poly.entity_id
_entity_poly.type
_entity_poly.pdbx_seq_one_letter_code
_entity_poly.pdbx_strand_id
1 'polypeptide(L)'
;LVKYRVKAEDANIEADLVWKDFTFVPTNVRLNPNLHTDFPSQLQTVNFLSSSIQNGVASAVTSHVPAMVSSLVCNELNPRILSLKQRLTAIDWLNLTNFDEQWTVRNNFLRFSLKSKR
;
A
#
# COMPACT_ATOMS: atom_id res chain seq x y z
N LEU A 1 7.32 33.12 -12.69
CA LEU A 1 7.13 31.84 -11.98
C LEU A 1 5.99 32.00 -10.98
N VAL A 2 4.82 31.44 -11.28
CA VAL A 2 3.67 31.44 -10.35
C VAL A 2 3.86 30.27 -9.38
N LYS A 3 3.94 30.56 -8.09
CA LYS A 3 4.05 29.54 -7.03
C LYS A 3 2.66 29.32 -6.43
N TYR A 4 2.11 28.12 -6.61
CA TYR A 4 0.91 27.64 -5.94
C TYR A 4 1.30 26.62 -4.86
N ARG A 5 0.60 26.61 -3.73
CA ARG A 5 0.87 25.71 -2.61
C ARG A 5 -0.38 24.89 -2.32
N VAL A 6 -0.26 23.58 -2.50
CA VAL A 6 -1.27 22.61 -2.10
C VAL A 6 -0.78 21.94 -0.82
N LYS A 7 -1.63 21.91 0.21
CA LYS A 7 -1.35 21.22 1.47
C LYS A 7 -2.31 20.05 1.59
N ALA A 8 -1.80 18.88 1.94
CA ALA A 8 -2.63 17.80 2.47
C ALA A 8 -2.73 18.02 3.98
N GLU A 9 -3.95 18.19 4.50
CA GLU A 9 -4.17 18.34 5.95
C GLU A 9 -4.28 16.96 6.61
N ASP A 10 -5.07 16.08 6.01
CA ASP A 10 -5.20 14.67 6.38
C ASP A 10 -5.35 13.84 5.10
N ALA A 11 -4.61 12.74 4.99
CA ALA A 11 -4.71 11.83 3.86
C ALA A 11 -4.81 10.40 4.37
N ASN A 12 -5.97 9.77 4.18
CA ASN A 12 -6.18 8.39 4.55
C ASN A 12 -5.92 7.49 3.33
N ILE A 13 -5.05 6.49 3.51
CA ILE A 13 -4.75 5.47 2.51
C ILE A 13 -5.31 4.15 3.03
N GLU A 14 -6.25 3.58 2.29
CA GLU A 14 -6.83 2.28 2.59
C GLU A 14 -6.38 1.29 1.53
N ALA A 15 -5.87 0.13 1.95
CA ALA A 15 -5.38 -0.91 1.05
C ALA A 15 -5.90 -2.27 1.47
N ASP A 16 -6.73 -2.87 0.63
CA ASP A 16 -7.17 -4.25 0.75
C ASP A 16 -6.14 -5.16 0.05
N LEU A 17 -5.56 -6.08 0.82
CA LEU A 17 -4.58 -7.05 0.34
C LEU A 17 -5.16 -8.46 0.48
N VAL A 18 -5.17 -9.21 -0.62
CA VAL A 18 -5.56 -10.62 -0.62
C VAL A 18 -4.31 -11.49 -0.59
N TRP A 19 -4.27 -12.43 0.34
CA TRP A 19 -3.21 -13.43 0.42
C TRP A 19 -3.43 -14.57 -0.57
N LYS A 20 -2.48 -14.78 -1.49
CA LYS A 20 -2.49 -15.88 -2.47
C LYS A 20 -1.09 -16.44 -2.63
N ASP A 21 -0.92 -17.74 -2.39
CA ASP A 21 0.31 -18.47 -2.70
C ASP A 21 1.60 -17.74 -2.31
N PHE A 22 1.69 -17.30 -1.05
CA PHE A 22 2.84 -16.57 -0.49
C PHE A 22 3.08 -15.16 -1.01
N THR A 23 2.06 -14.58 -1.64
CA THR A 23 2.09 -13.20 -2.10
C THR A 23 0.85 -12.46 -1.62
N PHE A 24 1.04 -11.20 -1.25
CA PHE A 24 -0.06 -10.26 -1.12
C PHE A 24 -0.34 -9.66 -2.48
N VAL A 25 -1.60 -9.71 -2.88
CA VAL A 25 -2.12 -9.07 -4.08
C VAL A 25 -2.98 -7.89 -3.64
N PRO A 26 -2.57 -6.64 -3.91
CA PRO A 26 -3.42 -5.48 -3.69
C PRO A 26 -4.65 -5.58 -4.61
N THR A 27 -5.85 -5.58 -4.02
CA THR A 27 -7.10 -5.65 -4.80
C THR A 27 -7.83 -4.32 -4.84
N ASN A 28 -7.64 -3.47 -3.84
CA ASN A 28 -8.25 -2.17 -3.77
C ASN A 28 -7.34 -1.26 -2.94
N VAL A 29 -6.74 -0.26 -3.57
CA VAL A 29 -5.94 0.76 -2.89
C VAL A 29 -6.57 2.11 -3.18
N ARG A 30 -7.05 2.76 -2.13
CA ARG A 30 -7.76 4.03 -2.22
C ARG A 30 -7.02 5.07 -1.40
N LEU A 31 -6.93 6.26 -1.97
CA LEU A 31 -6.51 7.45 -1.26
C LEU A 31 -7.73 8.36 -1.14
N ASN A 32 -8.02 8.82 0.07
CA ASN A 32 -8.95 9.90 0.33
C ASN A 32 -8.14 11.13 0.76
N PRO A 33 -7.74 12.00 -0.19
CA PRO A 33 -6.91 13.15 0.14
C PRO A 33 -7.77 14.34 0.55
N ASN A 34 -7.56 14.87 1.76
CA ASN A 34 -8.10 16.16 2.15
C ASN A 34 -7.10 17.26 1.75
N LEU A 35 -7.33 17.90 0.59
CA LEU A 35 -6.41 18.89 0.02
C LEU A 35 -6.94 20.32 0.20
N HIS A 36 -6.14 21.17 0.85
CA HIS A 36 -6.36 22.61 0.92
C HIS A 36 -5.43 23.35 -0.06
N THR A 37 -5.94 24.39 -0.72
CA THR A 37 -5.19 25.14 -1.74
C THR A 37 -5.19 26.62 -1.42
N ASP A 38 -4.01 27.16 -1.16
CA ASP A 38 -3.83 28.57 -0.86
C ASP A 38 -3.47 29.33 -2.15
N PHE A 39 -4.36 30.22 -2.60
CA PHE A 39 -4.08 31.15 -3.71
C PHE A 39 -3.59 32.50 -3.17
N PRO A 40 -2.50 33.08 -3.75
CA PRO A 40 -2.11 34.44 -3.44
C PRO A 40 -3.21 35.44 -3.80
N SER A 41 -3.38 36.50 -3.00
CA SER A 41 -4.43 37.53 -3.20
C SER A 41 -4.44 38.18 -4.59
N GLN A 42 -3.28 38.24 -5.25
CA GLN A 42 -3.10 38.78 -6.61
C GLN A 42 -3.71 37.90 -7.71
N LEU A 43 -4.16 36.69 -7.39
CA LEU A 43 -4.74 35.70 -8.31
C LEU A 43 -6.21 35.37 -7.98
N GLN A 44 -6.89 36.19 -7.18
CA GLN A 44 -8.32 36.00 -6.90
C GLN A 44 -9.19 35.98 -8.16
N THR A 45 -8.82 36.70 -9.22
CA THR A 45 -9.56 36.72 -10.49
C THR A 45 -9.52 35.38 -11.23
N VAL A 46 -8.53 34.51 -10.96
CA VAL A 46 -8.45 33.14 -11.49
C VAL A 46 -8.98 32.08 -10.52
N ASN A 47 -9.68 32.49 -9.44
CA ASN A 47 -10.34 31.55 -8.52
C ASN A 47 -11.33 30.64 -9.24
N PHE A 48 -11.90 31.04 -10.38
CA PHE A 48 -12.81 30.16 -11.14
C PHE A 48 -12.10 28.90 -11.67
N LEU A 49 -10.78 28.91 -11.83
CA LEU A 49 -9.98 27.74 -12.21
C LEU A 49 -9.50 26.91 -11.01
N SER A 50 -9.72 27.40 -9.78
CA SER A 50 -9.23 26.75 -8.56
C SER A 50 -9.73 25.32 -8.43
N SER A 51 -11.01 25.09 -8.72
CA SER A 51 -11.63 23.77 -8.70
C SER A 51 -11.02 22.82 -9.73
N SER A 52 -10.74 23.28 -10.96
CA SER A 52 -10.10 22.48 -11.99
C SER A 52 -8.66 22.10 -11.62
N ILE A 53 -7.90 23.02 -11.02
CA ILE A 53 -6.53 22.77 -10.56
C ILE A 53 -6.55 21.79 -9.37
N GLN A 54 -7.45 22.01 -8.40
CA GLN A 54 -7.67 21.12 -7.27
C GLN A 54 -8.01 19.71 -7.73
N ASN A 55 -8.96 19.58 -8.65
CA ASN A 55 -9.39 18.29 -9.21
C ASN A 55 -8.25 17.60 -9.97
N GLY A 56 -7.44 18.36 -10.73
CA GLY A 56 -6.28 17.82 -11.44
C GLY A 56 -5.22 17.28 -10.48
N VAL A 57 -4.87 18.05 -9.44
CA VAL A 57 -3.91 17.62 -8.41
C VAL A 57 -4.45 16.44 -7.61
N ALA A 58 -5.71 16.51 -7.17
CA ALA A 58 -6.37 15.42 -6.47
C ALA A 58 -6.37 14.15 -7.32
N SER A 59 -6.73 14.23 -8.60
CA SER A 59 -6.73 13.09 -9.52
C SER A 59 -5.33 12.50 -9.70
N ALA A 60 -4.30 13.34 -9.86
CA ALA A 60 -2.93 12.87 -10.01
C ALA A 60 -2.44 12.14 -8.76
N VAL A 61 -2.62 12.73 -7.57
CA VAL A 61 -2.22 12.11 -6.30
C VAL A 61 -3.02 10.82 -6.03
N THR A 62 -4.33 10.84 -6.30
CA THR A 62 -5.23 9.69 -6.10
C THR A 62 -4.94 8.54 -7.09
N SER A 63 -4.30 8.82 -8.23
CA SER A 63 -3.79 7.76 -9.12
C SER A 63 -2.39 7.26 -8.73
N HIS A 64 -1.51 8.18 -8.34
CA HIS A 64 -0.08 7.88 -8.19
C HIS A 64 0.22 7.18 -6.86
N VAL A 65 -0.37 7.64 -5.76
CA VAL A 65 -0.13 7.07 -4.43
C VAL A 65 -0.63 5.62 -4.36
N PRO A 66 -1.84 5.26 -4.81
CA PRO A 66 -2.26 3.85 -4.86
C PRO A 66 -1.36 2.95 -5.72
N ALA A 67 -0.87 3.47 -6.85
CA ALA A 67 0.06 2.73 -7.69
C ALA A 67 1.40 2.50 -6.98
N MET A 68 1.91 3.50 -6.25
CA MET A 68 3.14 3.39 -5.46
C MET A 68 3.00 2.38 -4.32
N VAL A 69 1.87 2.40 -3.60
CA VAL A 69 1.57 1.40 -2.54
C VAL A 69 1.52 -0.01 -3.14
N SER A 70 0.83 -0.18 -4.27
CA SER A 70 0.76 -1.48 -4.96
C SER A 70 2.15 -1.96 -5.39
N SER A 71 2.98 -1.05 -5.91
CA SER A 71 4.37 -1.33 -6.27
C SER A 71 5.20 -1.76 -5.06
N LEU A 72 5.08 -1.08 -3.91
CA LEU A 72 5.77 -1.46 -2.67
C LEU A 72 5.36 -2.86 -2.19
N VAL A 73 4.08 -3.20 -2.26
CA VAL A 73 3.61 -4.56 -1.90
C VAL A 73 4.25 -5.61 -2.81
N CYS A 74 4.20 -5.39 -4.12
CA CYS A 74 4.70 -6.36 -5.09
C CYS A 74 6.23 -6.49 -5.10
N ASN A 75 6.94 -5.37 -5.02
CA ASN A 75 8.38 -5.31 -5.26
C ASN A 75 9.22 -5.35 -3.99
N GLU A 76 8.67 -4.99 -2.83
CA GLU A 76 9.42 -4.97 -1.57
C GLU A 76 8.86 -5.98 -0.56
N LEU A 77 7.54 -5.95 -0.30
CA LEU A 77 6.93 -6.82 0.72
C LEU A 77 6.96 -8.30 0.30
N ASN A 78 6.45 -8.61 -0.88
CA ASN A 78 6.36 -10.00 -1.36
C ASN A 78 7.74 -10.69 -1.44
N PRO A 79 8.81 -10.07 -1.97
CA PRO A 79 10.14 -10.68 -1.97
C PRO A 79 10.68 -10.96 -0.57
N ARG A 80 10.42 -10.07 0.41
CA ARG A 80 10.84 -10.29 1.81
C ARG A 80 10.12 -11.47 2.45
N ILE A 81 8.82 -11.61 2.21
CA ILE A 81 8.02 -12.75 2.68
C ILE A 81 8.53 -14.05 2.06
N LEU A 82 8.82 -14.05 0.76
CA LEU A 82 9.37 -15.22 0.08
C LEU A 82 10.75 -15.59 0.62
N SER A 83 11.63 -14.60 0.85
CA SER A 83 12.94 -14.82 1.46
C SER A 83 12.82 -15.37 2.89
N LEU A 84 11.86 -14.88 3.68
CA LEU A 84 11.57 -15.41 5.00
C LEU A 84 11.14 -16.88 4.94
N LYS A 85 10.23 -17.24 4.01
CA LYS A 85 9.82 -18.62 3.79
C LYS A 85 11.03 -19.51 3.49
N GLN A 86 11.86 -19.12 2.53
CA GLN A 86 13.06 -19.87 2.15
C GLN A 86 14.01 -20.08 3.33
N ARG A 87 14.24 -19.03 4.13
CA ARG A 87 15.08 -19.13 5.33
C ARG A 87 14.49 -20.10 6.35
N LEU A 88 13.19 -20.03 6.62
CA LEU A 88 12.53 -20.95 7.56
C LEU A 88 12.61 -22.40 7.10
N THR A 89 12.44 -22.65 5.79
CA THR A 89 12.55 -24.01 5.21
C THR A 89 13.98 -24.54 5.16
N ALA A 90 14.98 -23.66 5.11
CA ALA A 90 16.40 -24.05 5.09
C ALA A 90 16.99 -24.32 6.48
N ILE A 91 16.22 -24.09 7.55
CA ILE A 91 16.67 -24.36 8.92
C ILE A 91 16.48 -25.86 9.21
N ASP A 92 17.58 -26.62 9.10
CA ASP A 92 17.56 -28.07 9.27
C ASP A 92 17.06 -28.53 10.66
N TRP A 93 17.36 -27.78 11.73
CA TRP A 93 16.93 -28.15 13.09
C TRP A 93 15.41 -28.00 13.31
N LEU A 94 14.71 -27.22 12.47
CA LEU A 94 13.24 -27.14 12.52
C LEU A 94 12.59 -28.42 11.96
N ASN A 95 13.33 -29.26 11.21
CA ASN A 95 12.90 -30.53 10.64
C ASN A 95 11.47 -30.48 10.07
N LEU A 96 11.20 -29.48 9.23
CA LEU A 96 9.88 -29.19 8.68
C LEU A 96 9.34 -30.29 7.76
N THR A 97 10.17 -31.26 7.36
CA THR A 97 9.74 -32.41 6.56
C THR A 97 8.67 -33.23 7.28
N ASN A 98 8.72 -33.31 8.61
CA ASN A 98 7.72 -33.99 9.45
C ASN A 98 6.47 -33.14 9.75
N PHE A 99 6.40 -31.93 9.23
CA PHE A 99 5.31 -31.00 9.47
C PHE A 99 4.67 -30.53 8.15
N ASP A 100 3.36 -30.37 8.16
CA ASP A 100 2.65 -29.59 7.17
C ASP A 100 2.74 -28.12 7.58
N GLU A 101 3.30 -27.31 6.68
CA GLU A 101 3.35 -25.87 6.82
C GLU A 101 1.96 -25.28 6.52
N GLN A 102 1.45 -24.47 7.44
CA GLN A 102 0.18 -23.77 7.26
C GLN A 102 0.41 -22.27 7.40
N TRP A 103 0.15 -21.56 6.30
CA TRP A 103 0.27 -20.12 6.19
C TRP A 103 -1.10 -19.52 5.93
N THR A 104 -1.57 -18.69 6.85
CA THR A 104 -2.91 -18.09 6.78
C THR A 104 -2.88 -16.65 7.25
N VAL A 105 -3.75 -15.82 6.69
CA VAL A 105 -3.98 -14.47 7.22
C VAL A 105 -5.21 -14.51 8.11
N ARG A 106 -5.07 -14.10 9.37
CA ARG A 106 -6.18 -14.00 10.33
C ARG A 106 -6.03 -12.73 11.16
N ASN A 107 -7.11 -11.97 11.29
CA ASN A 107 -7.14 -10.68 12.02
C ASN A 107 -6.03 -9.73 11.56
N ASN A 108 -5.78 -9.66 10.25
CA ASN A 108 -4.70 -8.86 9.63
C ASN A 108 -3.26 -9.28 9.99
N PHE A 109 -3.07 -10.45 10.59
CA PHE A 109 -1.75 -11.03 10.83
C PHE A 109 -1.50 -12.22 9.90
N LEU A 110 -0.35 -12.23 9.22
CA LEU A 110 0.17 -13.41 8.56
C LEU A 110 0.67 -14.38 9.64
N ARG A 111 0.01 -15.52 9.77
CA ARG A 111 0.33 -16.56 10.74
C ARG A 111 1.01 -17.72 10.05
N PHE A 112 2.16 -18.10 10.60
CA PHE A 112 2.83 -19.35 10.32
C PHE A 112 2.50 -20.36 11.42
N SER A 113 2.16 -21.58 11.02
CA SER A 113 1.89 -22.69 11.94
C SER A 113 2.38 -24.00 11.35
N LEU A 114 2.81 -24.89 12.24
CA LEU A 114 3.29 -26.22 11.90
C LEU A 114 2.32 -27.25 12.46
N LYS A 115 1.89 -28.18 11.60
CA LYS A 115 1.07 -29.32 12.00
C LYS A 115 1.86 -30.59 11.76
N SER A 116 2.02 -31.44 12.76
CA SER A 116 2.73 -32.71 12.57
C SER A 116 2.02 -33.57 11.54
N LYS A 117 2.80 -34.08 10.57
CA LYS A 117 2.38 -35.17 9.69
C LYS A 117 2.37 -36.43 10.55
N ARG A 118 1.20 -37.02 10.73
CA ARG A 118 1.08 -38.35 11.36
C ARG A 118 1.61 -39.42 10.42
#